data_AF-A0A1Q6TN80-F1
#
_entry.id   AF-A0A1Q6TN80-F1
#
_cell.length_a   1.000
_cell.length_b   1.000
_cell.length_c   1.000
_cell.angle_alpha   90.00
_cell.angle_beta   90.00
_cell.angle_gamma   90.00
#
_symmetry.space_group_name_H-M   'P 1'
#
loop_
_entity.id
_entity.type
_entity.pdbx_description
1 polymer ?
#
loop_
_entity_poly.entity_id
_entity_poly.type
_entity_poly.pdbx_seq_one_letter_code
_entity_poly.pdbx_strand_id
1 'polypeptide(L)'
;MRNLETIADNLKVENRFIHFDKDKQPISYITLKPISIKKEGNFMNYKKALEGLKNSSKIKGIGFVLGNTPKGNFCGLDIDNCIDSNGVLSEEVQKIIDILDTYAEISPSGKGVHCIFFARKQGNICKKYFKYWCKCMEIYDKDRYFTLTGIAINDKNVEYRQKECDFIYEKYFSNSFDSKKGLLKNTYTHASSKEPLNLVFALENDRVLNSYWHGNRPLKSESENDFALLGKILFWVGYENPDVAIQHFLESPYFKQKDEKHLKKVLDTNYLIRTVEKIINLNVEVVHE
;
A
#
# COMPACT_ATOMS: atom_id res chain seq x y z
N MET A 1 1.05 -13.98 -20.61
CA MET A 1 2.10 -15.00 -20.81
C MET A 1 2.86 -15.11 -19.51
N ARG A 2 3.15 -16.31 -18.96
CA ARG A 2 3.92 -16.45 -17.71
C ARG A 2 5.39 -16.64 -18.05
N ASN A 3 6.28 -16.18 -17.17
CA ASN A 3 7.71 -16.44 -17.28
C ASN A 3 8.22 -17.02 -15.96
N LEU A 4 7.93 -18.29 -15.70
CA LEU A 4 8.22 -18.88 -14.39
C LEU A 4 9.73 -19.06 -14.15
N GLU A 5 10.57 -18.93 -15.18
CA GLU A 5 12.03 -18.99 -15.07
C GLU A 5 12.61 -17.75 -14.36
N THR A 6 11.93 -16.62 -14.43
CA THR A 6 12.32 -15.34 -13.78
C THR A 6 11.74 -15.15 -12.38
N ILE A 7 11.18 -16.20 -11.78
CA ILE A 7 10.87 -16.18 -10.34
C ILE A 7 12.19 -16.10 -9.56
N ALA A 8 12.19 -15.39 -8.43
CA ALA A 8 13.33 -15.33 -7.50
C ALA A 8 13.95 -16.71 -7.21
N ASP A 9 15.27 -16.81 -7.29
CA ASP A 9 16.00 -18.08 -7.13
C ASP A 9 15.82 -18.67 -5.73
N ASN A 10 15.74 -17.83 -4.71
CA ASN A 10 15.51 -18.29 -3.35
C ASN A 10 14.07 -18.77 -3.08
N LEU A 11 13.11 -18.55 -3.99
CA LEU A 11 11.83 -19.26 -3.98
C LEU A 11 11.95 -20.65 -4.60
N LYS A 12 12.74 -20.79 -5.68
CA LYS A 12 12.86 -22.05 -6.44
C LYS A 12 13.43 -23.21 -5.61
N VAL A 13 14.22 -22.89 -4.59
CA VAL A 13 14.83 -23.89 -3.68
C VAL A 13 13.89 -24.39 -2.58
N GLU A 14 12.70 -23.81 -2.45
CA GLU A 14 11.74 -24.17 -1.40
C GLU A 14 10.76 -25.28 -1.84
N ASN A 15 10.36 -26.14 -0.91
CA ASN A 15 9.35 -27.19 -1.12
C ASN A 15 7.95 -26.67 -0.79
N ARG A 16 7.54 -25.57 -1.41
CA ARG A 16 6.32 -24.80 -1.06
C ARG A 16 5.39 -24.53 -2.23
N PHE A 17 5.63 -25.16 -3.38
CA PHE A 17 4.80 -24.94 -4.57
C PHE A 17 3.55 -25.82 -4.56
N ILE A 18 2.47 -25.32 -5.13
CA ILE A 18 1.22 -26.03 -5.39
C ILE A 18 0.70 -25.71 -6.80
N HIS A 19 -0.22 -26.50 -7.34
CA HIS A 19 -0.99 -26.13 -8.54
C HIS A 19 -2.33 -25.55 -8.17
N PHE A 20 -2.89 -24.71 -9.04
CA PHE A 20 -4.24 -24.19 -8.89
C PHE A 20 -5.05 -24.30 -10.19
N ASP A 21 -6.38 -24.35 -10.07
CA ASP A 21 -7.30 -24.45 -11.20
C ASP A 21 -7.81 -23.09 -11.71
N LYS A 22 -8.85 -23.06 -12.54
CA LYS A 22 -9.40 -21.80 -13.10
C LYS A 22 -9.95 -20.86 -12.04
N ASP A 23 -10.37 -21.39 -10.88
CA ASP A 23 -10.97 -20.65 -9.78
C ASP A 23 -9.91 -20.31 -8.72
N LYS A 24 -8.63 -20.53 -9.02
CA LYS A 24 -7.50 -20.42 -8.08
C LYS A 24 -7.68 -21.33 -6.86
N GLN A 25 -8.39 -22.45 -6.99
CA GLN A 25 -8.45 -23.47 -5.95
C GLN A 25 -7.16 -24.31 -6.00
N PRO A 26 -6.42 -24.48 -4.90
CA PRO A 26 -5.25 -25.36 -4.86
C PRO A 26 -5.68 -26.81 -5.10
N ILE A 27 -5.00 -27.49 -6.03
CA ILE A 27 -5.31 -28.86 -6.47
C ILE A 27 -4.07 -29.77 -6.46
N SER A 28 -4.30 -31.07 -6.30
CA SER A 28 -3.28 -32.10 -6.46
C SER A 28 -2.94 -32.26 -7.95
N TYR A 29 -1.66 -32.28 -8.30
CA TYR A 29 -1.22 -32.57 -9.68
C TYR A 29 -1.49 -34.00 -10.14
N ILE A 30 -1.71 -34.92 -9.18
CA ILE A 30 -1.98 -36.34 -9.46
C ILE A 30 -3.48 -36.56 -9.64
N THR A 31 -4.28 -36.15 -8.65
CA THR A 31 -5.72 -36.47 -8.63
C THR A 31 -6.59 -35.35 -9.22
N LEU A 32 -6.03 -34.15 -9.42
CA LEU A 32 -6.74 -32.93 -9.85
C LEU A 32 -7.89 -32.53 -8.91
N LYS A 33 -7.91 -33.07 -7.69
CA LYS A 33 -8.86 -32.72 -6.63
C LYS A 33 -8.30 -31.62 -5.73
N PRO A 34 -9.17 -30.84 -5.07
CA PRO A 34 -8.74 -29.83 -4.10
C PRO A 34 -7.83 -30.39 -3.02
N ILE A 35 -6.80 -29.62 -2.65
CA ILE A 35 -5.88 -29.94 -1.55
C ILE A 35 -5.92 -28.84 -0.48
N SER A 36 -5.52 -29.20 0.74
CA SER A 36 -5.35 -28.24 1.81
C SER A 36 -3.94 -27.67 1.80
N ILE A 37 -3.83 -26.34 1.81
CA ILE A 37 -2.55 -25.63 1.97
C ILE A 37 -2.02 -25.64 3.41
N LYS A 38 -2.74 -26.27 4.35
CA LYS A 38 -2.27 -26.47 5.74
C LYS A 38 -1.52 -27.78 5.94
N LYS A 39 -1.45 -28.64 4.91
CA LYS A 39 -0.76 -29.93 4.96
C LYS A 39 0.48 -29.86 4.07
N GLU A 40 1.66 -29.75 4.68
CA GLU A 40 2.93 -29.59 3.95
C GLU A 40 3.22 -30.73 2.97
N GLY A 41 2.76 -31.95 3.25
CA GLY A 41 2.87 -33.09 2.32
C GLY A 41 2.16 -32.90 0.97
N ASN A 42 1.33 -31.86 0.82
CA ASN A 42 0.72 -31.50 -0.46
C ASN A 42 1.62 -30.58 -1.32
N PHE A 43 2.68 -30.02 -0.75
CA PHE A 43 3.56 -29.10 -1.46
C PHE A 43 4.56 -29.87 -2.31
N MET A 44 5.16 -29.17 -3.27
CA MET A 44 6.19 -29.73 -4.14
C MET A 44 7.32 -28.74 -4.35
N ASN A 45 8.45 -29.25 -4.86
CA ASN A 45 9.54 -28.41 -5.33
C ASN A 45 9.20 -27.74 -6.67
N TYR A 46 9.97 -26.72 -6.99
CA TYR A 46 9.81 -25.93 -8.22
C TYR A 46 9.82 -26.79 -9.50
N LYS A 47 10.74 -27.76 -9.62
CA LYS A 47 10.84 -28.64 -10.80
C LYS A 47 9.55 -29.44 -11.04
N LYS A 48 9.01 -30.09 -10.00
CA LYS A 48 7.73 -30.81 -10.07
C LYS A 48 6.57 -29.88 -10.38
N ALA A 49 6.59 -28.66 -9.84
CA ALA A 49 5.58 -27.66 -10.13
C ALA A 49 5.58 -27.30 -11.63
N LEU A 50 6.75 -27.12 -12.26
CA LEU A 50 6.84 -26.87 -13.70
C LEU A 50 6.43 -28.07 -14.56
N GLU A 51 6.89 -29.28 -14.21
CA GLU A 51 6.54 -30.51 -14.92
C GLU A 51 5.01 -30.71 -14.93
N GLY A 52 4.36 -30.51 -13.77
CA GLY A 52 2.92 -30.69 -13.63
C GLY A 52 2.08 -29.74 -14.50
N LEU A 53 2.59 -28.56 -14.89
CA LEU A 53 1.86 -27.64 -15.77
C LEU A 53 1.55 -28.27 -17.14
N LYS A 54 2.36 -29.24 -17.59
CA LYS A 54 2.20 -29.91 -18.88
C LYS A 54 1.20 -31.07 -18.81
N ASN A 55 0.84 -31.53 -17.60
CA ASN A 55 0.12 -32.78 -17.41
C ASN A 55 -1.41 -32.63 -17.55
N SER A 56 -1.96 -31.42 -17.40
CA SER A 56 -3.41 -31.23 -17.49
C SER A 56 -3.80 -29.78 -17.79
N SER A 57 -4.80 -29.60 -18.67
CA SER A 57 -5.42 -28.30 -18.92
C SER A 57 -6.22 -27.76 -17.72
N LYS A 58 -6.52 -28.60 -16.71
CA LYS A 58 -7.13 -28.17 -15.45
C LYS A 58 -6.17 -27.34 -14.59
N ILE A 59 -4.87 -27.61 -14.69
CA ILE A 59 -3.84 -26.87 -13.98
C ILE A 59 -3.66 -25.54 -14.72
N LYS A 60 -3.98 -24.43 -14.04
CA LYS A 60 -3.89 -23.10 -14.62
C LYS A 60 -2.60 -22.38 -14.27
N GLY A 61 -1.91 -22.79 -13.22
CA GLY A 61 -0.61 -22.23 -12.85
C GLY A 61 -0.06 -22.84 -11.57
N ILE A 62 1.04 -22.27 -11.09
CA ILE A 62 1.68 -22.63 -9.82
C ILE A 62 1.41 -21.54 -8.79
N GLY A 63 1.28 -21.93 -7.53
CA GLY A 63 1.25 -21.02 -6.39
C GLY A 63 2.35 -21.34 -5.40
N PHE A 64 2.69 -20.38 -4.56
CA PHE A 64 3.69 -20.50 -3.50
C PHE A 64 3.02 -20.28 -2.15
N VAL A 65 3.13 -21.27 -1.26
CA VAL A 65 2.50 -21.23 0.06
C VAL A 65 3.36 -20.39 1.01
N LEU A 66 2.74 -19.43 1.69
CA LEU A 66 3.38 -18.53 2.67
C LEU A 66 3.56 -19.22 4.02
N GLY A 67 4.34 -18.62 4.93
CA GLY A 67 4.56 -19.16 6.26
C GLY A 67 6.01 -19.46 6.64
N ASN A 68 6.15 -20.12 7.78
CA ASN A 68 7.42 -20.30 8.46
C ASN A 68 8.36 -21.29 7.75
N THR A 69 9.65 -20.97 7.76
CA THR A 69 10.75 -21.86 7.35
C THR A 69 11.91 -21.71 8.34
N PRO A 70 12.92 -22.60 8.32
CA PRO A 70 14.13 -22.42 9.11
C PRO A 70 14.89 -21.11 8.79
N LYS A 71 14.76 -20.56 7.59
CA LYS A 71 15.45 -19.32 7.16
C LYS A 71 14.67 -18.07 7.57
N GLY A 72 13.36 -18.16 7.75
CA GLY A 72 12.50 -17.01 8.00
C GLY A 72 11.05 -17.30 7.67
N ASN A 73 10.19 -16.30 7.83
CA ASN A 73 8.76 -16.44 7.56
C ASN A 73 8.40 -15.72 6.25
N PHE A 74 7.94 -16.45 5.24
CA PHE A 74 7.48 -15.85 4.00
C PHE A 74 6.16 -15.09 4.25
N CYS A 75 6.20 -13.80 3.99
CA CYS A 75 5.07 -12.88 3.98
C CYS A 75 4.79 -12.45 2.53
N GLY A 76 3.53 -12.21 2.23
CA GLY A 76 3.07 -11.76 0.94
C GLY A 76 2.17 -10.54 1.06
N LEU A 77 2.37 -9.56 0.18
CA LEU A 77 1.48 -8.43 -0.05
C LEU A 77 0.84 -8.56 -1.45
N ASP A 78 -0.49 -8.63 -1.51
CA ASP A 78 -1.27 -8.68 -2.76
C ASP A 78 -2.02 -7.35 -2.93
N ILE A 79 -1.81 -6.68 -4.06
CA ILE A 79 -2.40 -5.39 -4.38
C ILE A 79 -3.23 -5.53 -5.65
N ASP A 80 -4.55 -5.50 -5.50
CA ASP A 80 -5.51 -5.70 -6.56
C ASP A 80 -5.83 -4.40 -7.31
N ASN A 81 -5.86 -4.47 -8.65
CA ASN A 81 -6.31 -3.40 -9.54
C ASN A 81 -5.54 -2.07 -9.34
N CYS A 82 -4.20 -2.18 -9.28
CA CYS A 82 -3.26 -1.06 -9.21
C CYS A 82 -2.55 -0.77 -10.55
N ILE A 83 -2.83 -1.55 -11.58
CA ILE A 83 -2.37 -1.32 -12.95
C ILE A 83 -3.59 -0.92 -13.79
N ASP A 84 -3.49 0.20 -14.49
CA ASP A 84 -4.58 0.75 -15.30
C ASP A 84 -4.75 0.01 -16.65
N SER A 85 -5.71 0.45 -17.47
CA SER A 85 -5.97 -0.15 -18.79
C SER A 85 -4.84 0.04 -19.80
N ASN A 86 -3.94 1.00 -19.58
CA ASN A 86 -2.78 1.27 -20.41
C ASN A 86 -1.53 0.50 -19.94
N GLY A 87 -1.64 -0.25 -18.84
CA GLY A 87 -0.52 -0.98 -18.24
C GLY A 87 0.34 -0.11 -17.31
N VAL A 88 -0.13 1.07 -16.91
CA VAL A 88 0.59 1.97 -16.01
C VAL A 88 0.33 1.56 -14.57
N LEU A 89 1.41 1.32 -13.82
CA LEU A 89 1.35 1.03 -12.39
C LEU A 89 1.11 2.31 -11.59
N SER A 90 0.25 2.23 -10.58
CA SER A 90 0.03 3.29 -9.61
C SER A 90 1.32 3.72 -8.91
N GLU A 91 1.57 5.02 -8.83
CA GLU A 91 2.74 5.61 -8.16
C GLU A 91 2.84 5.20 -6.68
N GLU A 92 1.71 5.12 -5.97
CA GLU A 92 1.71 4.69 -4.56
C GLU A 92 2.12 3.21 -4.43
N VAL A 93 1.77 2.39 -5.42
CA VAL A 93 2.21 0.99 -5.45
C VAL A 93 3.67 0.87 -5.84
N GLN A 94 4.18 1.73 -6.73
CA GLN A 94 5.62 1.82 -7.01
C GLN A 94 6.39 2.16 -5.73
N LYS A 95 5.97 3.16 -4.95
CA LYS A 95 6.59 3.48 -3.65
C LYS A 95 6.59 2.29 -2.69
N ILE A 96 5.49 1.53 -2.63
CA ILE A 96 5.41 0.32 -1.79
C ILE A 96 6.42 -0.74 -2.25
N ILE A 97 6.56 -0.95 -3.56
CA ILE A 97 7.56 -1.87 -4.12
C ILE A 97 8.97 -1.39 -3.80
N ASP A 98 9.24 -0.08 -3.92
CA ASP A 98 10.54 0.51 -3.62
C ASP A 98 10.89 0.43 -2.13
N ILE A 99 9.89 0.60 -1.25
CA ILE A 99 10.05 0.43 0.20
C ILE A 99 10.35 -1.03 0.53
N LEU A 100 9.55 -1.97 0.00
CA LEU A 100 9.76 -3.39 0.24
C LEU A 100 11.02 -3.91 -0.40
N ASP A 101 11.48 -3.31 -1.49
CA ASP A 101 12.71 -3.64 -2.22
C ASP A 101 13.03 -5.15 -2.29
N THR A 102 12.05 -5.94 -2.72
CA THR A 102 12.06 -7.41 -2.72
C THR A 102 11.39 -7.92 -3.98
N TYR A 103 11.39 -9.23 -4.21
CA TYR A 103 10.65 -9.85 -5.32
C TYR A 103 9.21 -9.31 -5.44
N ALA A 104 8.89 -8.75 -6.60
CA ALA A 104 7.55 -8.31 -6.96
C ALA A 104 7.22 -8.68 -8.41
N GLU A 105 5.99 -9.16 -8.65
CA GLU A 105 5.51 -9.59 -9.96
C GLU A 105 4.08 -9.14 -10.25
N ILE A 106 3.74 -9.05 -11.54
CA ILE A 106 2.37 -8.80 -11.98
C ILE A 106 1.52 -10.04 -11.70
N SER A 107 0.34 -9.85 -11.09
CA SER A 107 -0.57 -10.96 -10.76
C SER A 107 -1.21 -11.58 -12.01
N PRO A 108 -1.83 -12.78 -11.93
CA PRO A 108 -2.38 -13.45 -13.11
C PRO A 108 -3.46 -12.67 -13.87
N SER A 109 -4.11 -11.68 -13.24
CA SER A 109 -5.10 -10.84 -13.89
C SER A 109 -4.48 -9.78 -14.81
N GLY A 110 -3.18 -9.52 -14.67
CA GLY A 110 -2.50 -8.41 -15.33
C GLY A 110 -2.78 -7.03 -14.71
N LYS A 111 -3.63 -6.97 -13.67
CA LYS A 111 -4.11 -5.70 -13.09
C LYS A 111 -3.59 -5.45 -11.66
N GLY A 112 -2.97 -6.44 -11.05
CA GLY A 112 -2.47 -6.37 -9.68
C GLY A 112 -1.01 -6.77 -9.57
N VAL A 113 -0.47 -6.67 -8.36
CA VAL A 113 0.92 -6.98 -8.03
C VAL A 113 0.97 -7.89 -6.81
N HIS A 114 1.88 -8.86 -6.84
CA HIS A 114 2.28 -9.61 -5.64
C HIS A 114 3.70 -9.24 -5.26
N CYS A 115 3.94 -8.95 -3.98
CA CYS A 115 5.28 -8.85 -3.39
C CYS A 115 5.49 -10.00 -2.40
N ILE A 116 6.67 -10.61 -2.39
CA ILE A 116 7.04 -11.67 -1.45
C ILE A 116 8.34 -11.29 -0.74
N PHE A 117 8.35 -11.39 0.59
CA PHE A 117 9.46 -11.02 1.47
C PHE A 117 9.50 -11.90 2.72
N PHE A 118 10.62 -11.87 3.45
CA PHE A 118 10.70 -12.45 4.78
C PHE A 118 10.28 -11.44 5.84
N ALA A 119 9.17 -11.70 6.53
CA ALA A 119 8.69 -10.94 7.70
C ALA A 119 7.61 -11.74 8.45
N ARG A 120 7.31 -11.30 9.67
CA ARG A 120 6.09 -11.67 10.39
C ARG A 120 5.14 -10.48 10.36
N LYS A 121 3.90 -10.73 9.93
CA LYS A 121 2.88 -9.69 9.85
C LYS A 121 2.36 -9.39 11.25
N GLN A 122 2.39 -8.14 11.65
CA GLN A 122 1.76 -7.69 12.89
C GLN A 122 0.23 -7.62 12.77
N GLY A 123 -0.48 -7.59 13.91
CA GLY A 123 -1.94 -7.41 14.00
C GLY A 123 -2.81 -8.47 13.30
N ASN A 124 -4.13 -8.24 13.29
CA ASN A 124 -5.12 -9.23 12.81
C ASN A 124 -5.80 -8.85 11.49
N ILE A 125 -5.67 -7.59 11.04
CA ILE A 125 -6.28 -7.13 9.79
C ILE A 125 -5.39 -7.63 8.65
N CYS A 126 -5.97 -8.36 7.70
CA CYS A 126 -5.23 -8.88 6.55
C CYS A 126 -5.69 -8.25 5.23
N LYS A 127 -6.76 -7.45 5.22
CA LYS A 127 -7.41 -6.97 4.02
C LYS A 127 -7.97 -5.57 4.24
N LYS A 128 -7.69 -4.65 3.31
CA LYS A 128 -8.28 -3.31 3.28
C LYS A 128 -8.62 -2.90 1.85
N TYR A 129 -9.71 -2.16 1.70
CA TYR A 129 -10.15 -1.64 0.41
C TYR A 129 -9.74 -0.17 0.25
N PHE A 130 -9.41 0.20 -0.97
CA PHE A 130 -9.03 1.55 -1.35
C PHE A 130 -9.88 2.00 -2.53
N LYS A 131 -9.98 3.32 -2.73
CA LYS A 131 -10.82 3.92 -3.77
C LYS A 131 -10.05 4.43 -4.99
N TYR A 132 -8.74 4.66 -4.86
CA TYR A 132 -7.99 5.47 -5.84
C TYR A 132 -6.84 4.70 -6.49
N TRP A 133 -5.82 4.35 -5.71
CA TRP A 133 -4.56 3.81 -6.25
C TRP A 133 -4.52 2.27 -6.32
N CYS A 134 -5.50 1.60 -5.71
CA CYS A 134 -5.82 0.19 -5.89
C CYS A 134 -7.27 -0.06 -5.46
N LYS A 135 -7.80 -1.24 -5.75
CA LYS A 135 -9.11 -1.68 -5.24
C LYS A 135 -8.97 -2.27 -3.84
N CYS A 136 -7.94 -3.09 -3.64
CA CYS A 136 -7.75 -3.82 -2.40
C CYS A 136 -6.27 -4.11 -2.17
N MET A 137 -5.87 -4.14 -0.90
CA MET A 137 -4.57 -4.63 -0.48
C MET A 137 -4.75 -5.69 0.60
N GLU A 138 -4.05 -6.80 0.45
CA GLU A 138 -4.05 -7.93 1.36
C GLU A 138 -2.63 -8.28 1.82
N ILE A 139 -2.43 -8.56 3.10
CA ILE A 139 -1.14 -8.98 3.66
C ILE A 139 -1.30 -10.25 4.49
N TYR A 140 -0.45 -11.24 4.23
CA TYR A 140 -0.48 -12.54 4.90
C TYR A 140 0.91 -13.09 5.13
N ASP A 141 1.11 -13.71 6.28
CA ASP A 141 2.38 -14.35 6.65
C ASP A 141 2.21 -15.84 6.96
N LYS A 142 1.01 -16.40 6.74
CA LYS A 142 0.61 -17.80 6.86
C LYS A 142 -0.79 -18.03 6.29
N ASP A 143 -1.24 -19.29 6.25
CA ASP A 143 -2.62 -19.70 5.89
C ASP A 143 -3.13 -19.20 4.52
N ARG A 144 -2.20 -18.82 3.65
CA ARG A 144 -2.42 -18.36 2.28
C ARG A 144 -1.29 -18.82 1.38
N TYR A 145 -1.58 -18.82 0.09
CA TYR A 145 -0.61 -19.00 -0.96
C TYR A 145 -0.86 -17.91 -2.00
N PHE A 146 0.19 -17.46 -2.68
CA PHE A 146 0.07 -16.53 -3.80
C PHE A 146 0.31 -17.28 -5.10
N THR A 147 -0.51 -17.01 -6.11
CA THR A 147 -0.28 -17.52 -7.47
C THR A 147 0.95 -16.83 -8.06
N LEU A 148 1.80 -17.55 -8.77
CA LEU A 148 2.98 -16.98 -9.42
C LEU A 148 2.80 -16.85 -10.94
N THR A 149 3.27 -15.74 -11.49
CA THR A 149 3.35 -15.50 -12.93
C THR A 149 4.79 -15.46 -13.42
N GLY A 150 5.73 -15.07 -12.55
CA GLY A 150 7.11 -14.80 -12.90
C GLY A 150 7.31 -13.56 -13.77
N ILE A 151 6.26 -12.77 -14.03
CA ILE A 151 6.39 -11.49 -14.75
C ILE A 151 6.89 -10.45 -13.73
N ALA A 152 8.18 -10.49 -13.46
CA ALA A 152 8.82 -9.64 -12.46
C ALA A 152 8.76 -8.16 -12.87
N ILE A 153 8.39 -7.32 -11.92
CA ILE A 153 8.51 -5.86 -11.99
C ILE A 153 9.59 -5.34 -11.05
N ASN A 154 9.98 -6.17 -10.06
CA ASN A 154 11.23 -6.03 -9.33
C ASN A 154 11.90 -7.41 -9.27
N ASP A 155 12.91 -7.61 -10.12
CA ASP A 155 13.62 -8.88 -10.31
C ASP A 155 14.72 -9.07 -9.24
N LYS A 156 14.31 -9.01 -7.97
CA LYS A 156 15.16 -9.26 -6.80
C LYS A 156 14.84 -10.62 -6.22
N ASN A 157 15.80 -11.17 -5.48
CA ASN A 157 15.50 -12.27 -4.57
C ASN A 157 14.55 -11.80 -3.46
N VAL A 158 13.92 -12.76 -2.78
CA VAL A 158 13.12 -12.47 -1.59
C VAL A 158 14.02 -12.03 -0.45
N GLU A 159 13.81 -10.82 0.07
CA GLU A 159 14.67 -10.21 1.10
C GLU A 159 13.98 -10.14 2.48
N TYR A 160 14.77 -9.96 3.54
CA TYR A 160 14.24 -9.67 4.88
C TYR A 160 13.76 -8.23 4.98
N ARG A 161 12.48 -8.05 5.30
CA ARG A 161 11.77 -6.76 5.24
C ARG A 161 10.85 -6.52 6.43
N GLN A 162 11.32 -6.85 7.63
CA GLN A 162 10.48 -6.75 8.83
C GLN A 162 10.07 -5.29 9.10
N LYS A 163 11.01 -4.34 9.06
CA LYS A 163 10.73 -2.92 9.34
C LYS A 163 9.77 -2.33 8.33
N GLU A 164 9.97 -2.67 7.06
CA GLU A 164 9.18 -2.23 5.92
C GLU A 164 7.77 -2.82 5.97
N CYS A 165 7.66 -4.12 6.32
CA CYS A 165 6.39 -4.78 6.60
C CYS A 165 5.63 -4.10 7.74
N ASP A 166 6.31 -3.78 8.84
CA ASP A 166 5.69 -3.12 9.99
C ASP A 166 5.21 -1.72 9.62
N PHE A 167 6.02 -0.95 8.90
CA PHE A 167 5.67 0.37 8.37
C PHE A 167 4.44 0.33 7.44
N ILE A 168 4.43 -0.58 6.46
CA ILE A 168 3.28 -0.76 5.55
C ILE A 168 2.05 -1.19 6.34
N TYR A 169 2.20 -2.11 7.29
CA TYR A 169 1.09 -2.55 8.11
C TYR A 169 0.52 -1.40 8.94
N GLU A 170 1.37 -0.60 9.58
CA GLU A 170 0.94 0.56 10.36
C GLU A 170 0.24 1.59 9.47
N LYS A 171 0.89 2.00 8.38
CA LYS A 171 0.37 3.02 7.46
C LYS A 171 -0.97 2.64 6.84
N TYR A 172 -1.11 1.38 6.41
CA TYR A 172 -2.27 1.00 5.62
C TYR A 172 -3.26 0.11 6.36
N PHE A 173 -2.85 -0.78 7.26
CA PHE A 173 -3.74 -1.77 7.88
C PHE A 173 -4.12 -1.47 9.32
N SER A 174 -3.36 -0.65 10.04
CA SER A 174 -3.71 -0.29 11.41
C SER A 174 -4.83 0.75 11.44
N ASN A 175 -5.75 0.62 12.39
CA ASN A 175 -6.81 1.60 12.67
C ASN A 175 -6.28 2.70 13.61
N SER A 176 -5.01 3.10 13.50
CA SER A 176 -4.29 3.93 14.49
C SER A 176 -4.81 5.36 14.67
N PHE A 177 -5.98 5.70 14.13
CA PHE A 177 -6.74 6.88 14.54
C PHE A 177 -7.74 6.62 15.68
N ASP A 178 -8.03 5.36 16.07
CA ASP A 178 -9.07 5.06 17.06
C ASP A 178 -8.57 4.52 18.41
N SER A 179 -7.26 4.41 18.64
CA SER A 179 -6.77 3.71 19.85
C SER A 179 -5.39 4.16 20.33
N LYS A 180 -5.28 5.38 20.89
CA LYS A 180 -4.22 5.78 21.85
C LYS A 180 -4.57 7.11 22.53
N LYS A 181 -5.68 7.15 23.27
CA LYS A 181 -5.90 8.12 24.35
C LYS A 181 -5.16 7.63 25.59
N GLY A 182 -4.03 8.25 25.93
CA GLY A 182 -3.40 8.03 27.22
C GLY A 182 -1.92 8.38 27.28
N LEU A 183 -1.62 9.47 28.01
CA LEU A 183 -0.36 9.81 28.67
C LEU A 183 0.79 10.27 27.73
N LEU A 184 1.08 11.59 27.73
CA LEU A 184 2.09 12.19 28.59
C LEU A 184 2.11 13.73 28.42
N LYS A 185 2.27 14.43 29.55
CA LYS A 185 2.34 15.88 29.73
C LYS A 185 3.81 16.34 29.75
N ASN A 186 4.04 17.55 29.23
CA ASN A 186 5.21 18.44 29.39
C ASN A 186 6.53 17.95 28.72
N THR A 187 7.34 18.74 28.01
CA THR A 187 7.69 20.18 28.08
C THR A 187 8.12 20.74 26.70
N TYR A 188 8.00 22.06 26.51
CA TYR A 188 8.35 22.84 25.32
C TYR A 188 9.86 22.89 24.99
N THR A 189 10.22 22.99 23.70
CA THR A 189 11.24 23.93 23.16
C THR A 189 11.24 23.92 21.63
N HIS A 190 11.11 25.11 21.02
CA HIS A 190 11.33 25.34 19.59
C HIS A 190 12.82 25.15 19.26
N ALA A 191 13.14 24.17 18.41
CA ALA A 191 14.18 24.21 17.37
C ALA A 191 14.37 22.79 16.79
N SER A 192 14.24 22.66 15.47
CA SER A 192 14.75 21.52 14.69
C SER A 192 14.27 20.13 15.11
N SER A 193 13.01 19.78 14.80
CA SER A 193 12.59 18.38 14.72
C SER A 193 11.98 18.08 13.35
N LYS A 194 12.60 17.15 12.62
CA LYS A 194 12.14 16.56 11.35
C LYS A 194 10.98 15.57 11.56
N GLU A 195 10.09 15.87 12.50
CA GLU A 195 8.93 15.03 12.82
C GLU A 195 7.67 15.86 12.54
N PRO A 196 6.73 15.37 11.71
CA PRO A 196 5.52 16.10 11.38
C PRO A 196 4.67 16.33 12.64
N LEU A 197 4.25 17.57 12.88
CA LEU A 197 3.41 17.90 14.02
C LEU A 197 1.99 17.38 13.77
N ASN A 198 1.37 16.78 14.80
CA ASN A 198 0.00 16.28 14.67
C ASN A 198 -1.00 17.45 14.48
N LEU A 199 -2.05 17.21 13.71
CA LEU A 199 -3.06 18.23 13.38
C LEU A 199 -3.75 18.83 14.62
N VAL A 200 -3.91 18.06 15.69
CA VAL A 200 -4.53 18.55 16.95
C VAL A 200 -3.69 19.67 17.55
N PHE A 201 -2.37 19.48 17.66
CA PHE A 201 -1.45 20.50 18.14
C PHE A 201 -1.43 21.73 17.22
N ALA A 202 -1.47 21.51 15.91
CA ALA A 202 -1.55 22.58 14.93
C ALA A 202 -2.81 23.45 15.10
N LEU A 203 -3.97 22.84 15.35
CA LEU A 203 -5.24 23.56 15.58
C LEU A 203 -5.26 24.33 16.90
N GLU A 204 -4.57 23.83 17.93
CA GLU A 204 -4.46 24.53 19.21
C GLU A 204 -3.53 25.76 19.13
N ASN A 205 -2.50 25.71 18.27
CA ASN A 205 -1.41 26.69 18.25
C ASN A 205 -1.43 27.64 17.05
N ASP A 206 -2.13 27.31 15.97
CA ASP A 206 -2.31 28.18 14.80
C ASP A 206 -3.76 28.64 14.70
N ARG A 207 -4.03 29.83 15.24
CA ARG A 207 -5.37 30.44 15.22
C ARG A 207 -5.92 30.62 13.81
N VAL A 208 -5.05 30.84 12.82
CA VAL A 208 -5.46 31.00 11.42
C VAL A 208 -5.87 29.66 10.85
N LEU A 209 -5.04 28.62 11.02
CA LEU A 209 -5.41 27.25 10.64
C LEU A 209 -6.71 26.82 11.32
N ASN A 210 -6.85 27.05 12.63
CA ASN A 210 -8.06 26.69 13.38
C ASN A 210 -9.31 27.40 12.86
N SER A 211 -9.18 28.67 12.46
CA SER A 211 -10.27 29.43 11.87
C SER A 211 -10.70 28.84 10.52
N TYR A 212 -9.75 28.57 9.62
CA TYR A 212 -10.04 27.91 8.34
C TYR A 212 -10.61 26.52 8.54
N TRP A 213 -10.05 25.71 9.44
CA TRP A 213 -10.49 24.34 9.74
C TRP A 213 -11.97 24.25 10.06
N HIS A 214 -12.48 25.21 10.84
CA HIS A 214 -13.89 25.28 11.23
C HIS A 214 -14.81 25.94 10.19
N GLY A 215 -14.29 26.24 8.99
CA GLY A 215 -15.07 26.69 7.84
C GLY A 215 -15.01 28.18 7.55
N ASN A 216 -14.15 28.95 8.22
CA ASN A 216 -13.98 30.35 7.84
C ASN A 216 -13.37 30.47 6.43
N ARG A 217 -13.89 31.41 5.64
CA ARG A 217 -13.54 31.62 4.22
C ARG A 217 -13.29 33.12 3.95
N PRO A 218 -12.19 33.69 4.48
CA PRO A 218 -11.94 35.13 4.39
C PRO A 218 -11.49 35.60 3.01
N LEU A 219 -11.11 34.70 2.10
CA LEU A 219 -10.65 35.04 0.75
C LEU A 219 -11.80 35.06 -0.26
N LYS A 220 -11.56 35.70 -1.42
CA LYS A 220 -12.60 36.06 -2.39
C LYS A 220 -13.20 34.85 -3.11
N SER A 221 -12.45 33.75 -3.24
CA SER A 221 -12.88 32.55 -3.95
C SER A 221 -12.70 31.26 -3.14
N GLU A 222 -13.51 30.25 -3.45
CA GLU A 222 -13.38 28.90 -2.87
C GLU A 222 -11.97 28.34 -3.05
N SER A 223 -11.37 28.54 -4.23
CA SER A 223 -10.06 27.96 -4.52
C SER A 223 -8.90 28.67 -3.82
N GLU A 224 -9.01 29.97 -3.58
CA GLU A 224 -8.05 30.68 -2.72
C GLU A 224 -8.14 30.20 -1.27
N ASN A 225 -9.36 29.96 -0.76
CA ASN A 225 -9.54 29.44 0.59
C ASN A 225 -9.05 27.98 0.71
N ASP A 226 -9.25 27.14 -0.32
CA ASP A 226 -8.74 25.78 -0.37
C ASP A 226 -7.21 25.76 -0.30
N PHE A 227 -6.56 26.62 -1.09
CA PHE A 227 -5.11 26.79 -1.13
C PHE A 227 -4.56 27.24 0.23
N ALA A 228 -5.22 28.21 0.87
CA ALA A 228 -4.80 28.73 2.18
C ALA A 228 -4.89 27.68 3.29
N LEU A 229 -5.99 26.91 3.34
CA LEU A 229 -6.15 25.83 4.32
C LEU A 229 -5.12 24.71 4.08
N LEU A 230 -4.96 24.24 2.84
CA LEU A 230 -3.97 23.20 2.50
C LEU A 230 -2.55 23.65 2.83
N GLY A 231 -2.19 24.90 2.53
CA GLY A 231 -0.86 25.43 2.85
C GLY A 231 -0.58 25.48 4.34
N LYS A 232 -1.58 25.83 5.16
CA LYS A 232 -1.48 25.76 6.61
C LYS A 232 -1.33 24.33 7.10
N ILE A 233 -2.11 23.39 6.60
CA ILE A 233 -1.98 21.98 7.00
C ILE A 233 -0.57 21.47 6.64
N LEU A 234 -0.10 21.68 5.41
CA LEU A 234 1.24 21.29 4.94
C LEU A 234 2.36 21.85 5.80
N PHE A 235 2.26 23.12 6.19
CA PHE A 235 3.25 23.74 7.08
C PHE A 235 3.43 22.97 8.40
N TRP A 236 2.32 22.48 8.98
CA TRP A 236 2.35 21.76 10.26
C TRP A 236 2.68 20.27 10.10
N VAL A 237 2.14 19.61 9.07
CA VAL A 237 2.34 18.17 8.85
C VAL A 237 3.58 17.84 8.01
N GLY A 238 4.33 18.85 7.56
CA GLY A 238 5.50 18.68 6.69
C GLY A 238 5.14 18.67 5.20
N TYR A 239 5.95 19.37 4.40
CA TYR A 239 5.77 19.48 2.95
C TYR A 239 6.06 18.16 2.21
N GLU A 240 6.83 17.27 2.84
CA GLU A 240 7.09 15.91 2.42
C GLU A 240 5.90 14.96 2.65
N ASN A 241 4.81 15.42 3.30
CA ASN A 241 3.62 14.63 3.60
C ASN A 241 2.35 15.16 2.89
N PRO A 242 2.36 15.30 1.55
CA PRO A 242 1.24 15.89 0.80
C PRO A 242 -0.07 15.09 0.95
N ASP A 243 0.02 13.77 1.05
CA ASP A 243 -1.15 12.89 1.20
C ASP A 243 -1.85 13.08 2.55
N VAL A 244 -1.07 13.28 3.62
CA VAL A 244 -1.59 13.54 4.97
C VAL A 244 -2.31 14.89 4.99
N ALA A 245 -1.76 15.90 4.31
CA ALA A 245 -2.38 17.21 4.23
C ALA A 245 -3.73 17.17 3.47
N ILE A 246 -3.79 16.42 2.36
CA ILE A 246 -5.02 16.20 1.60
C ILE A 246 -6.04 15.45 2.45
N GLN A 247 -5.63 14.41 3.17
CA GLN A 247 -6.53 13.65 4.04
C GLN A 247 -7.18 14.56 5.10
N HIS A 248 -6.38 15.35 5.81
CA HIS A 248 -6.89 16.29 6.81
C HIS A 248 -7.80 17.35 6.19
N PHE A 249 -7.48 17.84 4.99
CA PHE A 249 -8.38 18.74 4.27
C PHE A 249 -9.75 18.11 4.03
N LEU A 250 -9.80 16.85 3.57
CA LEU A 250 -11.06 16.12 3.31
C LEU A 250 -11.85 15.80 4.59
N GLU A 251 -11.17 15.64 5.73
CA GLU A 251 -11.80 15.37 7.03
C GLU A 251 -12.31 16.65 7.73
N SER A 252 -11.84 17.83 7.27
CA SER A 252 -12.11 19.11 7.92
C SER A 252 -13.61 19.49 7.93
N PRO A 253 -14.09 20.16 8.98
CA PRO A 253 -15.40 20.82 8.98
C PRO A 253 -15.58 21.79 7.80
N TYR A 254 -14.50 22.46 7.38
CA TYR A 254 -14.46 23.29 6.18
C TYR A 254 -14.93 22.54 4.93
N PHE A 255 -14.40 21.34 4.67
CA PHE A 255 -14.74 20.56 3.48
C PHE A 255 -16.21 20.14 3.47
N LYS A 256 -16.76 19.79 4.64
CA LYS A 256 -18.17 19.39 4.80
C LYS A 256 -19.17 20.46 4.41
N GLN A 257 -18.75 21.72 4.30
CA GLN A 257 -19.59 22.87 3.93
C GLN A 257 -19.61 23.14 2.42
N LYS A 258 -18.85 22.39 1.60
CA LYS A 258 -18.80 22.61 0.16
C LYS A 258 -20.14 22.26 -0.51
N ASP A 259 -20.56 23.09 -1.44
CA ASP A 259 -21.72 22.82 -2.30
C ASP A 259 -21.44 21.70 -3.32
N GLU A 260 -22.48 21.21 -3.99
CA GLU A 260 -22.36 20.11 -4.96
C GLU A 260 -21.38 20.38 -6.11
N LYS A 261 -21.27 21.63 -6.56
CA LYS A 261 -20.36 22.03 -7.65
C LYS A 261 -18.90 21.92 -7.19
N HIS A 262 -18.61 22.39 -5.98
CA HIS A 262 -17.27 22.35 -5.41
C HIS A 262 -16.89 20.94 -4.92
N LEU A 263 -17.85 20.15 -4.46
CA LEU A 263 -17.64 18.73 -4.20
C LEU A 263 -17.28 17.97 -5.48
N LYS A 264 -18.02 18.18 -6.58
CA LYS A 264 -17.65 17.61 -7.89
C LYS A 264 -16.26 18.06 -8.32
N LYS A 265 -15.93 19.36 -8.20
CA LYS A 265 -14.58 19.87 -8.52
C LYS A 265 -13.47 19.18 -7.73
N VAL A 266 -13.70 18.87 -6.45
CA VAL A 266 -12.73 18.17 -5.60
C VAL A 266 -12.67 16.67 -5.91
N LEU A 267 -13.81 16.05 -6.26
CA LEU A 267 -13.93 14.61 -6.49
C LEU A 267 -13.60 14.17 -7.93
N ASP A 268 -13.70 15.08 -8.91
CA ASP A 268 -13.67 14.78 -10.35
C ASP A 268 -12.36 15.21 -11.04
N THR A 269 -11.31 15.57 -10.29
CA THR A 269 -10.04 15.96 -10.92
C THR A 269 -8.91 16.04 -9.90
N ASN A 270 -7.65 15.97 -10.36
CA ASN A 270 -6.40 16.21 -9.63
C ASN A 270 -6.30 17.64 -9.02
N TYR A 271 -7.40 18.27 -8.62
CA TYR A 271 -7.48 19.63 -8.11
C TYR A 271 -6.69 19.80 -6.81
N LEU A 272 -6.91 18.96 -5.79
CA LEU A 272 -6.16 19.06 -4.53
C LEU A 272 -4.67 18.75 -4.73
N ILE A 273 -4.35 17.77 -5.58
CA ILE A 273 -2.97 17.42 -5.94
C ILE A 273 -2.26 18.62 -6.57
N ARG A 274 -2.83 19.21 -7.64
CA ARG A 274 -2.28 20.41 -8.29
C ARG A 274 -2.16 21.60 -7.35
N THR A 275 -3.07 21.70 -6.38
CA THR A 275 -3.05 22.76 -5.35
C THR A 275 -1.86 22.56 -4.41
N VAL A 276 -1.63 21.33 -3.95
CA VAL A 276 -0.49 20.96 -3.09
C VAL A 276 0.85 21.11 -3.83
N GLU A 277 0.96 20.63 -5.06
CA GLU A 277 2.15 20.81 -5.91
C GLU A 277 2.50 22.30 -6.07
N LYS A 278 1.49 23.13 -6.32
CA LYS A 278 1.67 24.58 -6.42
C LYS A 278 2.18 25.19 -5.11
N ILE A 279 1.67 24.75 -3.96
CA ILE A 279 2.13 25.22 -2.64
C ILE A 279 3.60 24.83 -2.41
N ILE A 280 3.96 23.58 -2.69
CA ILE A 280 5.32 23.07 -2.50
C ILE A 280 6.30 23.83 -3.38
N ASN A 281 5.99 24.01 -4.67
CA ASN A 281 6.86 24.71 -5.61
C ASN A 281 7.13 26.17 -5.19
N LEU A 282 6.10 26.88 -4.72
CA LEU A 282 6.25 28.25 -4.22
C LEU A 282 7.13 28.33 -2.96
N ASN A 283 7.13 27.28 -2.14
CA ASN A 283 7.96 27.23 -0.94
C ASN A 283 9.41 26.88 -1.22
N VAL A 284 9.69 26.10 -2.27
CA VAL A 284 11.07 25.76 -2.70
C VAL A 284 11.78 27.00 -3.27
N GLU A 285 11.07 27.87 -3.99
CA GLU A 285 11.64 29.10 -4.54
C GLU A 285 12.09 30.10 -3.45
N VAL A 286 11.39 30.15 -2.31
CA VAL A 286 11.70 31.08 -1.20
C VAL A 286 12.89 30.62 -0.33
N VAL A 287 13.29 29.35 -0.39
CA VAL A 287 14.45 28.81 0.35
C VAL A 287 15.76 28.97 -0.43
N HIS A 288 15.67 29.33 -1.72
CA HIS A 288 16.80 29.54 -2.62
C HIS A 288 17.10 31.03 -2.94
N GLU A 289 16.39 31.97 -2.30
CA GLU A 289 16.73 33.40 -2.21
C GLU A 289 17.26 33.77 -0.81
#